data_AF-Q4RAN3-F1
#
_entry.id   AF-Q4RAN3-F1
#
_cell.length_a   1.000
_cell.length_b   1.000
_cell.length_c   1.000
_cell.angle_alpha   90.00
_cell.angle_beta   90.00
_cell.angle_gamma   90.00
#
_symmetry.space_group_name_H-M   'P 1'
#
loop_
_entity.id
_entity.type
_entity.pdbx_description
1 polymer ?
#
loop_
_entity_poly.entity_id
_entity_poly.type
_entity_poly.pdbx_seq_one_letter_code
_entity_poly.pdbx_strand_id
1 'polypeptide(L)' 'AVDLLEKMLVLDTDKRITASKALAHPYFAQYHDPDDEPEADPYDQSFESRELEIEEWKSK' A
#
# COMPACT_ATOMS: atom_id res chain seq x y z
N ALA A 1 21.40 -1.98 -0.47
CA ALA A 1 20.33 -2.94 -0.14
C ALA A 1 20.10 -3.05 1.36
N VAL A 2 21.15 -3.20 2.19
CA VAL A 2 21.02 -3.37 3.65
C VAL A 2 20.24 -2.24 4.33
N ASP A 3 20.53 -0.97 3.99
CA ASP A 3 19.83 0.22 4.54
C ASP A 3 18.30 0.22 4.27
N LEU A 4 17.85 -0.34 3.14
CA LEU A 4 16.42 -0.46 2.84
C LEU A 4 15.75 -1.52 3.74
N LEU A 5 16.44 -2.66 3.94
CA LEU A 5 15.94 -3.73 4.80
C LEU A 5 15.86 -3.28 6.26
N GLU A 6 16.82 -2.49 6.75
CA GLU A 6 16.77 -1.92 8.10
C GLU A 6 15.56 -0.99 8.29
N LYS A 7 15.18 -0.23 7.27
CA LYS A 7 14.01 0.67 7.28
C LYS A 7 12.67 -0.07 7.12
N MET A 8 12.68 -1.27 6.54
CA MET A 8 11.49 -2.13 6.37
C MET A 8 11.27 -3.05 7.58
N LEU A 9 12.33 -3.61 8.14
CA LEU A 9 12.29 -4.60 9.23
C LEU A 9 12.26 -3.95 10.62
N VAL A 10 11.51 -2.85 10.73
CA VAL A 10 11.27 -2.16 12.00
C VAL A 10 10.07 -2.81 12.71
N LEU A 11 10.26 -3.15 13.99
CA LEU A 11 9.21 -3.75 14.84
C LEU A 11 8.04 -2.79 15.04
N ASP A 12 8.35 -1.51 15.25
CA ASP A 12 7.40 -0.42 15.31
C ASP A 12 6.86 -0.12 13.90
N THR A 13 5.56 -0.36 13.69
CA THR A 13 4.90 -0.19 12.39
C THR A 13 4.83 1.26 11.96
N ASP A 14 4.75 2.19 12.92
CA ASP A 14 4.63 3.63 12.62
C ASP A 14 5.96 4.21 12.14
N LYS A 15 7.07 3.57 12.52
CA LYS A 15 8.42 3.92 12.08
C LYS A 15 8.85 3.18 10.81
N ARG A 16 8.07 2.21 10.34
CA ARG A 16 8.38 1.45 9.13
C ARG A 16 8.25 2.36 7.91
N ILE A 17 9.18 2.22 6.96
CA ILE A 17 9.11 2.96 5.70
C ILE A 17 7.84 2.60 4.91
N THR A 18 7.17 3.60 4.33
CA THR A 18 6.01 3.39 3.46
C THR A 18 6.43 3.01 2.05
N ALA A 19 5.52 2.43 1.26
CA ALA A 19 5.80 2.02 -0.12
C ALA A 19 6.35 3.18 -0.98
N SER A 20 5.69 4.34 -0.97
CA SER A 20 6.13 5.51 -1.75
C SER A 20 7.52 6.01 -1.33
N LYS A 21 7.84 5.99 -0.03
CA LYS A 21 9.18 6.35 0.48
C LYS A 21 10.23 5.31 0.12
N ALA A 22 9.85 4.03 0.05
CA ALA A 22 10.74 2.95 -0.35
C ALA A 22 11.05 3.00 -1.85
N LEU A 23 10.09 3.36 -2.71
CA LEU A 23 10.31 3.52 -4.16
C LEU A 23 11.31 4.65 -4.46
N ALA A 24 11.26 5.75 -3.72
CA ALA A 24 12.24 6.84 -3.82
C ALA A 24 13.63 6.51 -3.24
N HIS A 25 13.86 5.29 -2.75
CA HIS A 25 15.13 4.92 -2.13
C HIS A 25 16.25 4.79 -3.19
N PRO A 26 17.52 5.20 -2.90
CA PRO A 26 18.64 5.09 -3.85
C PRO A 26 18.90 3.69 -4.41
N TYR A 27 18.38 2.66 -3.74
CA TYR A 27 18.44 1.28 -4.22
C TYR A 27 17.65 1.05 -5.51
N PHE A 28 16.56 1.79 -5.71
CA PHE A 28 15.71 1.73 -6.90
C PHE A 28 15.98 2.87 -7.88
N ALA A 29 17.03 3.69 -7.68
CA ALA A 29 17.29 4.88 -8.50
C ALA A 29 17.39 4.61 -10.02
N GLN A 30 17.72 3.38 -10.42
CA GLN A 30 17.77 2.97 -11.83
C GLN A 30 16.40 2.64 -12.45
N TYR A 31 15.37 2.46 -11.63
CA TYR A 31 14.01 2.06 -12.02
C TYR A 31 12.93 3.03 -11.56
N HIS A 32 13.24 3.91 -10.60
CA HIS A 32 12.30 4.86 -10.03
C HIS A 32 11.90 5.91 -11.08
N ASP A 33 10.62 5.95 -11.40
CA ASP A 33 9.99 6.93 -12.28
C ASP A 33 8.72 7.44 -11.60
N PRO A 34 8.73 8.65 -11.03
CA PRO A 34 7.55 9.22 -10.36
C PRO A 34 6.32 9.35 -11.27
N ASP A 35 6.52 9.49 -12.58
CA ASP A 35 5.42 9.65 -13.54
C ASP A 35 4.75 8.31 -13.90
N ASP A 36 5.44 7.17 -13.65
CA ASP A 36 4.93 5.79 -13.84
C ASP A 36 4.61 5.08 -12.50
N GLU A 37 4.46 5.86 -11.42
CA GLU A 37 4.06 5.39 -10.08
C GLU A 37 2.71 6.00 -9.65
N PRO A 38 1.59 5.71 -10.34
CA PRO A 38 0.30 6.33 -10.05
C PRO A 38 -0.34 5.82 -8.75
N GLU A 39 -1.12 6.68 -8.11
CA GLU A 39 -2.02 6.29 -7.01
C GLU A 39 -3.36 5.78 -7.57
N ALA A 40 -3.98 4.85 -6.85
CA ALA A 40 -5.31 4.38 -7.18
C ALA A 40 -6.38 5.39 -6.73
N ASP A 41 -7.50 5.44 -7.45
CA ASP A 41 -8.68 6.17 -7.00
C ASP A 41 -9.19 5.65 -5.64
N PRO A 42 -9.85 6.49 -4.83
CA PRO A 42 -10.42 6.05 -3.55
C PRO A 42 -11.38 4.88 -3.74
N TYR A 43 -11.06 3.74 -3.11
CA TYR A 43 -11.89 2.55 -3.15
C TYR A 43 -13.06 2.65 -2.16
N ASP A 44 -14.30 2.56 -2.65
CA ASP A 44 -15.50 2.54 -1.81
C ASP A 44 -15.63 1.20 -1.07
N GLN A 45 -15.18 1.22 0.19
CA GLN A 45 -15.24 0.09 1.11
C GLN A 45 -16.48 0.15 2.03
N SER A 46 -17.48 0.98 1.72
CA SER A 46 -18.68 1.14 2.57
C SER A 46 -19.54 -0.12 2.69
N PHE A 47 -19.28 -1.14 1.86
CA PHE A 47 -19.95 -2.43 1.94
C PHE A 47 -19.30 -3.36 2.97
N GLU A 48 -18.01 -3.19 3.28
CA GLU A 48 -17.25 -4.05 4.22
C GLU A 48 -17.81 -4.00 5.64
N SER A 49 -18.40 -2.87 6.03
CA SER A 49 -19.04 -2.70 7.34
C SER A 49 -20.52 -3.05 7.36
N ARG A 50 -21.09 -3.52 6.25
CA ARG A 50 -22.51 -3.90 6.18
C ARG A 50 -22.68 -5.35 6.60
N GLU A 51 -23.57 -5.58 7.54
CA GLU A 51 -24.10 -6.90 7.82
C GLU A 51 -25.27 -7.16 6.87
N LEU A 52 -25.03 -7.96 5.83
CA LEU A 52 -26.04 -8.37 4.85
C LEU A 52 -26.20 -9.89 4.88
N GLU A 53 -27.41 -10.36 4.61
CA GLU A 53 -27.69 -11.79 4.44
C GLU A 53 -27.10 -12.32 3.11
N ILE A 54 -26.88 -13.64 3.03
CA ILE A 54 -26.28 -14.29 1.84
C ILE A 54 -27.03 -13.95 0.55
N GLU A 55 -28.36 -13.89 0.60
CA GLU A 55 -29.18 -13.56 -0.57
C GLU A 55 -29.05 -12.09 -0.99
N GLU A 56 -28.78 -11.18 -0.05
CA GLU A 56 -28.55 -9.75 -0.33
C GLU A 56 -27.17 -9.53 -0.96
N TRP A 57 -26.15 -10.29 -0.55
CA TRP A 57 -24.84 -10.31 -1.23
C TRP A 57 -24.95 -10.86 -2.65
N LYS A 58 -25.74 -11.92 -2.84
CA LYS A 58 -25.90 -12.59 -4.14
C LYS A 58 -26.74 -11.80 -5.13
N SER A 59 -27.66 -10.96 -4.65
CA SER A 59 -28.48 -10.09 -5.49
C SER A 59 -27.76 -8.81 -5.94
N LYS A 60 -26.57 -8.53 -5.39
CA LYS A 60 -25.79 -7.32 -5.68
C LYS A 60 -24.82 -7.50 -6.84
#